data_AF-A0A846ZXR9-F1
#
_entry.id   AF-A0A846ZXR9-F1
#
_cell.length_a   1.000
_cell.length_b   1.000
_cell.length_c   1.000
_cell.angle_alpha   90.00
_cell.angle_beta   90.00
_cell.angle_gamma   90.00
#
_symmetry.space_group_name_H-M   'P 1'
#
loop_
_entity.id
_entity.type
_entity.pdbx_description
1 polymer ?
#
loop_
_entity_poly.entity_id
_entity_poly.type
_entity_poly.pdbx_seq_one_letter_code
_entity_poly.pdbx_strand_id
1 'polypeptide(L)' 'KIKAGDIVKEIAPVVGGGGGGRPQMAQAGGKDPGKLPEAMEKAKEMVRQAFAQ' A
#
# COMPACT_ATOMS: atom_id res chain seq x y z
N LYS A 1 5.91 12.73 7.27
CA LYS A 1 5.54 12.76 5.83
C LYS A 1 5.68 11.35 5.25
N ILE A 2 4.57 10.72 4.89
CA ILE A 2 4.53 9.35 4.34
C ILE A 2 5.00 9.33 2.87
N LYS A 3 5.67 8.25 2.44
CA LYS A 3 6.11 8.04 1.04
C LYS A 3 5.22 6.98 0.37
N ALA A 4 4.92 7.16 -0.93
CA ALA A 4 4.11 6.21 -1.70
C ALA A 4 4.71 4.79 -1.72
N GLY A 5 6.05 4.70 -1.83
CA GLY A 5 6.76 3.41 -1.82
C GLY A 5 6.63 2.65 -0.50
N ASP A 6 6.48 3.35 0.63
CA ASP A 6 6.33 2.71 1.94
C ASP A 6 4.94 2.09 2.08
N ILE A 7 3.90 2.79 1.60
CA ILE A 7 2.52 2.26 1.53
C ILE A 7 2.49 0.99 0.67
N VAL A 8 3.07 1.05 -0.53
CA VAL A 8 3.07 -0.08 -1.47
C VAL A 8 3.78 -1.32 -0.91
N LYS A 9 4.93 -1.15 -0.25
CA LYS A 9 5.66 -2.26 0.37
C LYS A 9 4.85 -2.95 1.47
N GLU A 10 4.03 -2.19 2.18
CA GLU A 10 3.22 -2.67 3.29
C GLU A 10 1.93 -3.40 2.85
N ILE A 11 1.35 -3.01 1.70
CA ILE A 11 0.10 -3.60 1.20
C ILE A 11 0.29 -4.68 0.13
N ALA A 12 1.39 -4.66 -0.64
CA ALA A 12 1.61 -5.64 -1.70
C ALA A 12 1.65 -7.12 -1.22
N PRO A 13 2.21 -7.44 -0.03
CA PRO A 13 2.17 -8.80 0.50
C PRO A 13 0.75 -9.31 0.79
N VAL A 14 -0.20 -8.41 1.10
CA VAL A 14 -1.61 -8.77 1.38
C VAL A 14 -2.23 -9.49 0.18
N VAL A 15 -1.95 -9.01 -1.03
CA VAL A 15 -2.39 -9.61 -2.30
C VAL A 15 -1.41 -10.67 -2.84
N GLY A 16 -0.45 -11.13 -2.03
CA GLY A 16 0.53 -12.13 -2.42
C GLY A 16 1.50 -11.65 -3.50
N GLY A 17 1.92 -10.39 -3.42
CA GLY A 17 2.79 -9.79 -4.43
C GLY A 17 3.78 -8.77 -3.90
N GLY A 18 4.23 -7.90 -4.80
CA GLY A 18 5.30 -6.94 -4.54
C GLY A 18 5.05 -5.63 -5.27
N GLY A 19 5.91 -4.65 -5.00
CA GLY A 19 5.79 -3.33 -5.61
C GLY A 19 6.90 -2.39 -5.22
N GLY A 20 6.88 -1.22 -5.85
CA GLY A 20 7.87 -0.17 -5.60
C GLY A 20 7.56 1.11 -6.38
N GLY A 21 8.43 2.10 -6.19
CA GLY A 21 8.33 3.36 -6.90
C GLY A 21 9.05 4.49 -6.18
N ARG A 22 8.78 5.71 -6.63
CA ARG A 22 9.35 6.94 -6.09
C ARG A 22 8.53 7.41 -4.87
N PRO A 23 9.08 8.32 -4.04
CA PRO A 23 8.36 8.83 -2.87
C PRO A 23 6.98 9.43 -3.16
N GLN A 24 6.77 9.97 -4.37
CA GLN A 24 5.53 10.59 -4.82
C GLN A 24 4.57 9.63 -5.55
N MET A 25 5.06 8.49 -6.06
CA MET A 25 4.27 7.54 -6.83
C MET A 25 4.89 6.14 -6.76
N ALA A 26 4.08 5.15 -6.41
CA ALA A 26 4.47 3.75 -6.39
C ALA A 26 3.33 2.86 -6.89
N GLN A 27 3.66 1.66 -7.33
CA GLN A 27 2.73 0.68 -7.87
C GLN A 27 3.00 -0.70 -7.29
N ALA A 28 1.95 -1.49 -7.11
CA ALA A 28 1.97 -2.85 -6.58
C ALA A 28 1.15 -3.78 -7.48
N GLY A 29 1.47 -5.07 -7.47
CA GLY A 29 0.66 -6.12 -8.05
C GLY A 29 0.77 -7.40 -7.22
N GLY A 30 -0.18 -8.32 -7.40
CA GLY A 30 -0.20 -9.58 -6.65
C GLY A 30 -1.05 -10.65 -7.31
N LYS A 31 -0.97 -11.87 -6.77
CA LYS A 31 -1.61 -13.07 -7.33
C LYS A 31 -3.03 -13.30 -6.80
N ASP A 32 -3.38 -12.63 -5.70
CA ASP A 32 -4.69 -12.79 -5.04
C ASP A 32 -5.53 -11.51 -5.18
N PRO A 33 -6.32 -11.37 -6.27
CA PRO A 33 -7.19 -10.21 -6.45
C PRO A 33 -8.32 -10.16 -5.41
N GLY A 34 -8.67 -11.28 -4.76
CA GLY A 34 -9.71 -11.35 -3.74
C GLY A 34 -9.38 -10.53 -2.49
N LYS A 35 -8.08 -10.28 -2.26
CA LYS A 35 -7.57 -9.50 -1.13
C LYS A 35 -7.35 -8.01 -1.43
N LEU A 36 -7.72 -7.55 -2.64
CA LEU A 36 -7.64 -6.12 -2.97
C LEU A 36 -8.41 -5.23 -1.98
N PRO A 37 -9.64 -5.56 -1.53
CA PRO A 37 -10.35 -4.74 -0.55
C PRO A 37 -9.57 -4.57 0.76
N GLU A 38 -8.97 -5.65 1.28
CA GLU A 38 -8.16 -5.65 2.50
C GLU A 38 -6.91 -4.76 2.35
N ALA A 39 -6.19 -4.92 1.23
CA ALA A 39 -5.02 -4.10 0.91
C ALA A 39 -5.37 -2.61 0.81
N MET A 40 -6.52 -2.28 0.24
CA MET A 40 -7.00 -0.90 0.09
C MET A 40 -7.43 -0.28 1.42
N GLU A 41 -8.08 -1.04 2.32
CA GLU A 41 -8.40 -0.55 3.67
C GLU A 41 -7.14 -0.28 4.49
N LYS A 42 -6.16 -1.19 4.45
CA LYS A 42 -4.86 -0.99 5.10
C LYS A 42 -4.15 0.26 4.58
N ALA A 43 -4.16 0.50 3.26
CA ALA A 43 -3.61 1.72 2.66
C ALA A 43 -4.29 2.99 3.20
N LYS A 44 -5.63 3.00 3.28
CA LYS A 44 -6.39 4.14 3.83
C LYS A 44 -6.03 4.40 5.29
N GLU A 45 -5.88 3.35 6.09
CA GLU A 45 -5.51 3.46 7.49
C GLU A 45 -4.12 4.10 7.65
N MET A 46 -3.12 3.63 6.90
CA MET A 46 -1.77 4.20 6.92
C MET A 46 -1.76 5.69 6.56
N VAL A 47 -2.54 6.08 5.54
CA VAL A 47 -2.68 7.49 5.14
C VAL A 47 -3.32 8.29 6.27
N ARG A 48 -4.41 7.82 6.88
CA ARG A 48 -5.06 8.50 8.02
C ARG A 48 -4.08 8.69 9.18
N GLN A 49 -3.38 7.64 9.59
CA GLN A 49 -2.40 7.68 10.69
C GLN A 49 -1.25 8.66 10.41
N ALA A 50 -0.86 8.82 9.15
CA ALA A 50 0.21 9.74 8.74
C ALA A 50 -0.19 11.22 8.74
N PHE A 51 -1.50 11.53 8.74
CA PHE A 51 -2.05 12.89 8.75
C PHE A 51 -2.85 13.23 10.02
N ALA A 52 -3.10 12.26 10.89
CA ALA A 52 -3.71 12.47 12.20
C ALA A 52 -2.69 12.93 13.28
N GLN A 53 -1.43 13.09 12.90
CA GLN A 53 -0.31 13.56 13.74
C GLN A 53 0.20 14.91 13.26
#